data_AF-E6LH25-F1
#
_entry.id   AF-E6LH25-F1
#
_cell.length_a   1.000
_cell.length_b   1.000
_cell.length_c   1.000
_cell.angle_alpha   90.00
_cell.angle_beta   90.00
_cell.angle_gamma   90.00
#
_symmetry.space_group_name_H-M   'P 1'
#
loop_
_entity.id
_entity.type
_entity.pdbx_description
1 polymer ?
#
loop_
_entity_poly.entity_id
_entity_poly.type
_entity_poly.pdbx_seq_one_letter_code
_entity_poly.pdbx_strand_id
1 'polypeptide(L)' 'MKNTSTILMSLFKIVLVILIAMILFFVGLMVGYGYIGDGNPTGVFSGKLWQHIFEFFL' A
#
# COMPACT_ATOMS: atom_id res chain seq x y z
N MET A 1 1.51 2.05 39.12
CA MET A 1 2.35 1.51 38.02
C MET A 1 1.44 1.32 36.81
N LYS A 2 1.40 2.31 35.90
CA LYS A 2 0.46 2.37 34.77
C LYS A 2 1.24 2.71 33.49
N ASN A 3 2.25 1.88 33.16
CA ASN A 3 3.35 2.37 32.29
C ASN A 3 3.67 1.50 31.07
N THR A 4 3.10 0.30 30.90
CA THR A 4 3.38 -0.56 29.72
C THR A 4 2.19 -0.70 28.77
N SER A 5 0.97 -0.75 29.31
CA SER A 5 -0.25 -0.97 28.53
C SER A 5 -0.55 0.17 27.54
N THR A 6 -0.23 1.42 27.90
CA THR A 6 -0.47 2.60 27.05
C THR A 6 0.47 2.64 25.83
N ILE A 7 1.73 2.24 26.01
CA ILE A 7 2.73 2.24 24.93
C ILE A 7 2.39 1.14 23.92
N LEU A 8 2.03 -0.05 24.40
CA LEU A 8 1.61 -1.15 23.53
C LEU A 8 0.37 -0.79 22.70
N MET A 9 -0.60 -0.12 23.32
CA MET A 9 -1.81 0.36 22.64
C MET A 9 -1.47 1.43 21.58
N SER A 10 -0.51 2.32 21.85
CA SER A 10 -0.06 3.33 20.90
C SER A 10 0.69 2.73 19.71
N LEU A 11 1.59 1.77 19.95
CA LEU A 11 2.29 1.04 18.89
C LEU A 11 1.31 0.28 18.00
N PHE A 12 0.30 -0.36 18.58
CA PHE A 12 -0.74 -1.04 17.82
C PHE A 12 -1.53 -0.08 16.91
N LYS A 13 -1.88 1.11 17.40
CA LYS A 13 -2.52 2.15 16.58
C LYS A 13 -1.65 2.59 15.41
N ILE A 14 -0.34 2.76 15.62
CA ILE A 14 0.59 3.15 14.56
C ILE A 14 0.64 2.07 13.48
N VAL A 15 0.80 0.80 13.87
CA VAL A 15 0.79 -0.32 12.92
C VAL A 15 -0.53 -0.37 12.16
N LEU A 16 -1.67 -0.17 12.83
CA LEU A 16 -2.98 -0.16 12.21
C LEU A 16 -3.13 0.97 11.18
N VAL A 17 -2.64 2.18 11.49
CA VAL A 17 -2.63 3.31 10.54
C VAL A 17 -1.75 3.00 9.34
N ILE A 18 -0.56 2.42 9.53
CA ILE A 18 0.33 2.02 8.44
C ILE A 18 -0.36 0.97 7.54
N LEU A 19 -1.07 0.01 8.15
CA LEU A 19 -1.79 -1.04 7.42
C LEU A 19 -2.92 -0.45 6.57
N ILE A 20 -3.70 0.48 7.13
CA ILE A 20 -4.72 1.23 6.38
C ILE A 20 -4.09 2.04 5.25
N ALA A 21 -2.97 2.72 5.51
CA ALA A 21 -2.27 3.50 4.50
C ALA A 21 -1.78 2.62 3.34
N MET A 22 -1.24 1.43 3.62
CA MET A 22 -0.88 0.46 2.58
C MET A 22 -2.10 0.02 1.77
N ILE A 23 -3.22 -0.29 2.42
CA ILE A 23 -4.45 -0.67 1.71
C ILE A 23 -4.91 0.47 0.78
N LEU A 24 -4.98 1.70 1.29
CA LEU A 24 -5.34 2.87 0.49
C LEU A 24 -4.38 3.11 -0.66
N PHE A 25 -3.08 2.87 -0.45
CA PHE A 25 -2.07 2.96 -1.49
C PHE A 25 -2.32 1.96 -2.62
N PHE A 26 -2.52 0.68 -2.30
CA PHE A 26 -2.83 -0.33 -3.32
C PHE A 26 -4.16 -0.06 -4.02
N VAL A 27 -5.20 0.36 -3.29
CA VAL A 27 -6.48 0.76 -3.89
C VAL A 27 -6.27 1.95 -4.85
N GLY A 28 -5.49 2.95 -4.45
CA GLY A 28 -5.14 4.08 -5.30
C GLY A 28 -4.40 3.65 -6.58
N LEU A 29 -3.44 2.72 -6.46
CA LEU A 29 -2.76 2.14 -7.62
C LEU A 29 -3.72 1.36 -8.51
N MET A 30 -4.65 0.57 -7.97
CA MET A 30 -5.64 -0.16 -8.76
C MET A 30 -6.55 0.77 -9.55
N VAL A 31 -7.02 1.84 -8.89
CA VAL A 31 -7.86 2.86 -9.53
C VAL A 31 -7.06 3.63 -10.58
N GLY A 32 -5.83 4.05 -10.27
CA GLY A 32 -4.97 4.79 -11.19
C GLY A 32 -4.56 3.95 -12.41
N TYR A 33 -4.09 2.72 -12.19
CA TYR A 33 -3.62 1.85 -13.26
C TYR A 33 -4.77 1.26 -14.09
N GLY A 34 -5.90 0.92 -13.46
CA GLY A 34 -6.96 0.17 -14.15
C GLY A 34 -8.31 0.84 -14.34
N TYR A 35 -8.62 1.93 -13.63
CA TYR A 35 -9.82 2.72 -13.92
C TYR A 35 -9.49 3.98 -14.72
N ILE A 36 -8.38 4.65 -14.37
CA ILE A 36 -7.88 5.82 -15.09
C ILE A 36 -6.96 5.39 -16.24
N GLY A 37 -6.13 4.37 -16.03
CA GLY A 37 -5.37 3.70 -17.09
C GLY A 37 -6.13 2.53 -17.69
N ASP A 38 -5.80 2.18 -18.94
CA ASP A 38 -6.37 1.01 -19.64
C ASP A 38 -5.82 -0.34 -19.13
N GLY A 39 -5.23 -0.37 -17.94
CA GLY A 39 -4.67 -1.56 -17.31
C GLY A 39 -5.72 -2.43 -16.61
N ASN A 40 -5.37 -3.67 -16.28
CA ASN A 40 -6.19 -4.46 -15.36
C ASN A 40 -5.91 -3.99 -13.92
N PRO A 41 -6.90 -3.59 -13.10
CA PRO A 41 -6.69 -3.16 -11.71
C PRO A 41 -5.84 -4.13 -10.89
N THR A 42 -6.00 -5.44 -11.09
CA THR A 42 -5.22 -6.48 -10.39
C THR A 42 -3.78 -6.61 -10.88
N GLY A 43 -3.44 -5.98 -12.00
CA GLY A 43 -2.10 -5.93 -12.58
C GLY A 43 -1.07 -5.23 -11.70
N VAL A 44 -1.49 -4.41 -10.73
CA VAL A 44 -0.60 -3.78 -9.74
C VAL A 44 0.12 -4.80 -8.85
N PHE A 45 -0.41 -6.03 -8.73
CA PHE A 45 0.26 -7.13 -8.02
C PHE A 45 1.19 -7.95 -8.92
N SER A 46 1.22 -7.68 -10.22
CA SER A 46 2.08 -8.39 -11.16
C SER A 46 3.50 -7.83 -11.08
N GLY A 47 4.48 -8.68 -10.75
CA GLY A 47 5.89 -8.29 -10.77
C GLY A 47 6.36 -7.80 -12.16
N LYS A 48 5.72 -8.26 -13.25
CA LYS A 48 6.05 -7.82 -14.62
C LYS A 48 5.74 -6.34 -14.86
N LEU A 49 4.67 -5.82 -14.26
CA LEU A 49 4.30 -4.41 -14.37
C LEU A 49 5.37 -3.53 -13.72
N TRP A 50 5.84 -3.91 -12.54
CA TRP A 50 6.90 -3.19 -11.85
C TRP A 50 8.23 -3.28 -12.59
N GLN A 51 8.59 -4.45 -13.15
CA GLN A 51 9.76 -4.58 -14.02
C GLN A 51 9.67 -3.61 -15.20
N HIS A 52 8.54 -3.56 -15.90
CA HIS A 52 8.35 -2.61 -17.00
C HIS A 52 8.45 -1.14 -16.57
N ILE A 53 7.91 -0.79 -15.39
CA ILE A 53 8.04 0.56 -14.82
C ILE A 53 9.52 0.86 -14.50
N PHE A 54 10.24 -0.06 -13.85
CA PHE A 54 11.64 0.14 -13.52
C PHE A 54 12.50 0.25 -14.78
N GLU A 55 12.29 -0.61 -15.78
CA GLU A 55 12.96 -0.52 -17.09
C GLU A 55 12.64 0.79 -17.82
N PHE A 56 11.46 1.36 -17.63
CA PHE A 56 11.12 2.66 -18.22
C PHE A 56 11.89 3.81 -17.56
N PHE A 57 12.10 3.76 -16.24
CA PHE A 57 12.74 4.84 -15.48
C PHE A 57 14.26 4.73 -15.36
N LEU A 58 14.82 3.52 -15.45
CA LEU A 58 16.21 3.18 -15.15
C LEU A 58 17.00 2.94 -16.44
#